data_AF-A0A6V7NKS8-F1
#
_entry.id   AF-A0A6V7NKS8-F1
#
_cell.length_a   1.000
_cell.length_b   1.000
_cell.length_c   1.000
_cell.angle_alpha   90.00
_cell.angle_beta   90.00
_cell.angle_gamma   90.00
#
_symmetry.space_group_name_H-M   'P 1'
#
loop_
_entity.id
_entity.type
_entity.pdbx_description
1 polymer ?
#
loop_
_entity_poly.entity_id
_entity_poly.type
_entity_poly.pdbx_seq_one_letter_code
_entity_poly.pdbx_strand_id
1 'polypeptide(L)'
;MAASRGGTLRASLGGGGGGSCAGAGGGGGGRWEGMSRDLLEAILARVGAPDLVAAVPFVCSSWREASRDPLFWRRLDLGDWDAVSRRLRRGGGGGGGGTAAAEFAGILRVAVARGQGRTESISFPSFADEVHLLFVAERCPNVLYFSLPNPRIALDRFCEAIGKLKLLKGMAVDESLITNEVLLHIKNCCKNFSELRICAESVNREIASVICKYLPNLKKLEITNSVISKQAIITLLDGLEQLEHFDISGYRNSTITDLVLQKASRLKVFLWDSKLELGELMDCSHCEDDLVLQRPCECVLNQRVMEWLAEVS
;
A
#
# COMPACT_ATOMS: atom_id res chain seq x y z
N MET A 1 -13.91 -9.46 -77.13
CA MET A 1 -13.68 -10.93 -77.28
C MET A 1 -13.97 -11.52 -75.91
N ALA A 2 -15.01 -12.33 -75.76
CA ALA A 2 -14.95 -13.81 -75.73
C ALA A 2 -14.05 -14.35 -74.58
N ALA A 3 -14.43 -15.32 -73.74
CA ALA A 3 -15.67 -16.04 -73.44
C ALA A 3 -15.31 -17.03 -72.28
N SER A 4 -16.15 -17.21 -71.25
CA SER A 4 -16.87 -18.48 -70.90
C SER A 4 -15.99 -19.72 -70.57
N ARG A 5 -16.25 -20.62 -69.60
CA ARG A 5 -17.45 -21.05 -68.81
C ARG A 5 -16.99 -21.43 -67.37
N GLY A 6 -17.81 -21.77 -66.36
CA GLY A 6 -19.28 -21.92 -66.16
C GLY A 6 -19.58 -21.89 -64.64
N GLY A 7 -20.82 -21.68 -64.15
CA GLY A 7 -21.91 -22.67 -64.02
C GLY A 7 -21.70 -23.54 -62.77
N THR A 8 -22.55 -23.60 -61.73
CA THR A 8 -24.04 -23.59 -61.60
C THR A 8 -24.36 -23.11 -60.15
N LEU A 9 -25.37 -22.27 -59.79
CA LEU A 9 -26.85 -22.44 -59.75
C LEU A 9 -27.28 -23.80 -59.11
N ARG A 10 -28.30 -23.97 -58.25
CA ARG A 10 -29.39 -23.17 -57.59
C ARG A 10 -29.80 -23.98 -56.31
N ALA A 11 -30.63 -23.64 -55.32
CA ALA A 11 -31.55 -22.57 -54.87
C ALA A 11 -31.53 -22.60 -53.30
N SER A 12 -32.00 -21.67 -52.44
CA SER A 12 -33.14 -20.73 -52.32
C SER A 12 -34.50 -21.33 -51.92
N LEU A 13 -34.93 -21.07 -50.66
CA LEU A 13 -36.29 -20.93 -50.08
C LEU A 13 -36.16 -20.81 -48.54
N GLY A 14 -36.98 -20.06 -47.76
CA GLY A 14 -37.98 -19.06 -48.15
C GLY A 14 -39.07 -18.82 -47.08
N GLY A 15 -38.88 -17.83 -46.19
CA GLY A 15 -39.87 -17.39 -45.18
C GLY A 15 -39.92 -18.25 -43.88
N GLY A 16 -40.50 -17.78 -42.77
CA GLY A 16 -41.05 -16.44 -42.49
C GLY A 16 -42.37 -16.49 -41.69
N GLY A 17 -42.36 -15.99 -40.45
CA GLY A 17 -43.55 -15.91 -39.58
C GLY A 17 -43.18 -15.93 -38.10
N GLY A 18 -43.87 -15.14 -37.28
CA GLY A 18 -43.60 -15.02 -35.84
C GLY A 18 -44.67 -15.66 -34.95
N GLY A 19 -44.30 -15.98 -33.71
CA GLY A 19 -45.20 -16.46 -32.65
C GLY A 19 -44.55 -16.24 -31.30
N SER A 20 -45.26 -15.59 -30.36
CA SER A 20 -44.74 -15.20 -29.05
C SER A 20 -45.33 -16.05 -27.91
N CYS A 21 -44.80 -15.81 -26.71
CA CYS A 21 -45.32 -16.12 -25.38
C CYS A 21 -44.81 -17.39 -24.69
N ALA A 22 -44.19 -17.15 -23.52
CA ALA A 22 -44.02 -17.99 -22.32
C ALA A 22 -43.50 -19.46 -22.46
N GLY A 23 -42.60 -19.95 -21.61
CA GLY A 23 -41.96 -19.31 -20.46
C GLY A 23 -41.73 -20.32 -19.34
N ALA A 24 -40.46 -20.67 -19.08
CA ALA A 24 -40.07 -21.55 -17.98
C ALA A 24 -38.80 -21.00 -17.34
N GLY A 25 -38.82 -20.81 -16.02
CA GLY A 25 -37.73 -20.15 -15.29
C GLY A 25 -36.55 -21.08 -15.03
N GLY A 26 -35.35 -20.68 -15.48
CA GLY A 26 -34.09 -21.14 -14.94
C GLY A 26 -33.46 -20.03 -14.10
N GLY A 27 -33.08 -20.31 -12.85
CA GLY A 27 -32.51 -19.32 -11.93
C GLY A 27 -31.12 -18.85 -12.36
N GLY A 28 -31.06 -17.87 -13.27
CA GLY A 28 -29.82 -17.30 -13.78
C GLY A 28 -29.12 -16.42 -12.75
N GLY A 29 -28.20 -17.00 -11.97
CA GLY A 29 -27.21 -16.23 -11.23
C GLY A 29 -26.46 -15.32 -12.20
N GLY A 30 -26.56 -14.00 -11.98
CA GLY A 30 -26.12 -13.00 -12.95
C GLY A 30 -24.65 -13.15 -13.31
N ARG A 31 -24.35 -13.42 -14.59
CA ARG A 31 -22.97 -13.58 -15.04
C ARG A 31 -22.22 -12.26 -14.89
N TRP A 32 -21.08 -12.29 -14.19
CA TRP A 32 -20.16 -11.16 -14.02
C TRP A 32 -19.67 -10.55 -15.34
N GLU A 33 -19.76 -11.31 -16.43
CA GLU A 33 -19.50 -10.91 -17.83
C GLU A 33 -20.46 -9.82 -18.34
N GLY A 34 -21.69 -9.77 -17.82
CA GLY A 34 -22.73 -8.82 -18.22
C GLY A 34 -22.73 -7.48 -17.46
N MET A 35 -21.75 -7.26 -16.58
CA MET A 35 -21.64 -6.02 -15.81
C MET A 35 -21.14 -4.87 -16.69
N SER A 36 -21.79 -3.71 -16.60
CA SER A 36 -21.35 -2.51 -17.32
C SER A 36 -19.95 -2.07 -16.88
N ARG A 37 -19.15 -1.59 -17.83
CA ARG A 37 -17.76 -1.18 -17.61
C ARG A 37 -17.62 -0.24 -16.41
N ASP A 38 -18.47 0.78 -16.32
CA ASP A 38 -18.41 1.82 -15.29
C ASP A 38 -18.60 1.25 -13.86
N LEU A 39 -19.49 0.26 -13.68
CA LEU A 39 -19.66 -0.44 -12.40
C LEU A 39 -18.46 -1.33 -12.09
N LEU A 40 -17.91 -1.99 -13.12
CA LEU A 40 -16.71 -2.81 -13.02
C LEU A 40 -15.52 -1.94 -12.58
N GLU A 41 -15.32 -0.77 -13.19
CA GLU A 41 -14.29 0.20 -12.82
C GLU A 41 -14.52 0.78 -11.41
N ALA A 42 -15.76 1.07 -11.03
CA ALA A 42 -16.12 1.52 -9.69
C ALA A 42 -15.90 0.44 -8.59
N ILE A 43 -15.96 -0.84 -8.95
CA ILE A 43 -15.55 -1.95 -8.08
C ILE A 43 -14.01 -2.00 -8.03
N LEU A 44 -13.34 -2.09 -9.18
CA LEU A 44 -11.88 -2.23 -9.25
C LEU A 44 -11.12 -1.05 -8.61
N ALA A 45 -11.67 0.17 -8.62
CA ALA A 45 -11.14 1.32 -7.90
C ALA A 45 -11.13 1.17 -6.36
N ARG A 46 -11.89 0.20 -5.82
CA ARG A 46 -11.93 -0.18 -4.40
C ARG A 46 -11.22 -1.51 -4.11
N VAL A 47 -10.83 -2.26 -5.14
CA VAL A 47 -10.11 -3.52 -5.00
C VAL A 47 -8.61 -3.21 -4.83
N GLY A 48 -8.02 -3.71 -3.74
CA GLY A 48 -6.59 -3.51 -3.48
C GLY A 48 -5.68 -4.23 -4.47
N ALA A 49 -4.43 -3.79 -4.59
CA ALA A 49 -3.41 -4.44 -5.40
C ALA A 49 -3.26 -5.97 -5.17
N PRO A 50 -3.43 -6.54 -3.96
CA PRO A 50 -3.41 -7.99 -3.76
C PRO A 50 -4.43 -8.72 -4.64
N ASP A 51 -5.65 -8.20 -4.73
CA ASP A 51 -6.76 -8.82 -5.47
C ASP A 51 -6.77 -8.46 -6.96
N LEU A 52 -6.33 -7.25 -7.33
CA LEU A 52 -6.09 -6.86 -8.73
C LEU A 52 -5.06 -7.77 -9.42
N VAL A 53 -4.12 -8.33 -8.65
CA VAL A 53 -3.18 -9.35 -9.13
C VAL A 53 -3.75 -10.75 -9.01
N ALA A 54 -4.22 -11.15 -7.81
CA ALA A 54 -4.45 -12.55 -7.47
C ALA A 54 -5.87 -13.09 -7.73
N ALA A 55 -6.88 -12.22 -7.79
CA ALA A 55 -8.29 -12.64 -7.83
C ALA A 55 -9.02 -12.14 -9.08
N VAL A 56 -9.01 -10.82 -9.34
CA VAL A 56 -9.76 -10.18 -10.44
C VAL A 56 -9.48 -10.81 -11.81
N PRO A 57 -8.22 -11.13 -12.21
CA PRO A 57 -7.96 -11.73 -13.51
C PRO A 57 -8.55 -13.14 -13.69
N PHE A 58 -9.03 -13.78 -12.63
CA PHE A 58 -9.55 -15.15 -12.64
C PHE A 58 -11.08 -15.22 -12.54
N VAL A 59 -11.78 -14.09 -12.42
CA VAL A 59 -13.26 -14.04 -12.38
C VAL A 59 -13.87 -14.30 -13.76
N CYS A 60 -13.47 -13.53 -14.78
CA CYS A 60 -13.82 -13.76 -16.19
C CYS A 60 -12.90 -12.94 -17.12
N SER A 61 -13.07 -13.08 -18.43
CA SER A 61 -12.33 -12.29 -19.46
C SER A 61 -12.53 -10.79 -19.30
N SER A 62 -13.79 -10.32 -19.18
CA SER A 62 -14.13 -8.89 -19.01
C SER A 62 -13.45 -8.27 -17.78
N TRP A 63 -13.47 -8.96 -16.63
CA TRP A 63 -12.78 -8.53 -15.42
C TRP A 63 -11.25 -8.52 -15.58
N ARG A 64 -10.70 -9.52 -16.26
CA ARG A 64 -9.27 -9.57 -16.62
C ARG A 64 -8.88 -8.39 -17.51
N GLU A 65 -9.69 -8.02 -18.49
CA GLU A 65 -9.42 -6.90 -19.38
C GLU A 65 -9.53 -5.55 -18.69
N ALA A 66 -10.61 -5.31 -17.93
CA ALA A 66 -10.78 -4.10 -17.11
C ALA A 66 -9.62 -3.90 -16.11
N SER A 67 -9.12 -4.98 -15.50
CA SER A 67 -7.96 -4.93 -14.59
C SER A 67 -6.64 -4.47 -15.22
N ARG A 68 -6.58 -4.31 -16.55
CA ARG A 68 -5.40 -3.81 -17.27
C ARG A 68 -5.38 -2.30 -17.43
N ASP A 69 -6.43 -1.57 -17.03
CA ASP A 69 -6.40 -0.11 -17.06
C ASP A 69 -5.37 0.43 -16.05
N PRO A 70 -4.39 1.25 -16.47
CA PRO A 70 -3.35 1.79 -15.59
C PRO A 70 -3.88 2.59 -14.39
N LEU A 71 -5.12 3.10 -14.42
CA LEU A 71 -5.69 3.88 -13.33
C LEU A 71 -5.80 3.06 -12.01
N PHE A 72 -6.03 1.75 -12.09
CA PHE A 72 -6.07 0.87 -10.91
C PHE A 72 -4.68 0.60 -10.30
N TRP A 73 -3.61 0.88 -11.05
CA TRP A 73 -2.21 0.62 -10.65
C TRP A 73 -1.48 1.91 -10.22
N ARG A 74 -2.23 3.00 -9.99
CA ARG A 74 -1.72 4.26 -9.42
C ARG A 74 -1.27 4.13 -7.97
N ARG A 75 -1.92 3.24 -7.19
CA ARG A 75 -1.56 2.96 -5.78
C ARG A 75 -1.40 1.46 -5.59
N LEU A 76 -0.21 1.01 -5.22
CA LEU A 76 0.16 -0.39 -5.10
C LEU A 76 0.47 -0.74 -3.65
N ASP A 77 -0.50 -1.23 -2.89
CA ASP A 77 -0.24 -1.76 -1.55
C ASP A 77 0.16 -3.24 -1.62
N LEU A 78 1.43 -3.51 -1.33
CA LEU A 78 2.00 -4.86 -1.22
C LEU A 78 2.63 -5.08 0.17
N GLY A 79 2.26 -4.28 1.18
CA GLY A 79 2.81 -4.34 2.53
C GLY A 79 2.47 -5.62 3.28
N ASP A 80 1.18 -5.99 3.37
CA ASP A 80 0.75 -7.31 3.88
C ASP A 80 0.96 -8.39 2.79
N TRP A 81 2.22 -8.77 2.59
CA TRP A 81 2.59 -9.83 1.67
C TRP A 81 2.02 -11.20 2.06
N ASP A 82 1.69 -11.44 3.33
CA ASP A 82 0.99 -12.68 3.73
C ASP A 82 -0.43 -12.70 3.15
N ALA A 83 -1.15 -11.57 3.16
CA ALA A 83 -2.44 -11.46 2.50
C ALA A 83 -2.32 -11.63 0.98
N VAL A 84 -1.29 -11.06 0.35
CA VAL A 84 -1.02 -11.23 -1.09
C VAL A 84 -0.74 -12.70 -1.43
N SER A 85 0.24 -13.31 -0.77
CA SER A 85 0.69 -14.69 -1.06
C SER A 85 -0.39 -15.75 -0.75
N ARG A 86 -1.16 -15.60 0.34
CA ARG A 86 -2.32 -16.46 0.62
C ARG A 86 -3.38 -16.38 -0.48
N ARG A 87 -3.63 -15.18 -1.05
CA ARG A 87 -4.58 -15.00 -2.16
C ARG A 87 -4.03 -15.61 -3.46
N LEU A 88 -2.75 -15.39 -3.79
CA LEU A 88 -2.11 -15.98 -4.97
C LEU A 88 -2.12 -17.51 -4.95
N ARG A 89 -1.85 -18.12 -3.80
CA ARG A 89 -1.87 -19.58 -3.61
C ARG A 89 -3.30 -20.14 -3.70
N ARG A 90 -4.31 -19.41 -3.20
CA ARG A 90 -5.73 -19.75 -3.38
C ARG A 90 -6.24 -19.60 -4.81
N GLY A 91 -5.74 -18.62 -5.58
CA GLY A 91 -6.15 -18.37 -6.97
C GLY A 91 -5.56 -19.34 -8.01
N GLY A 92 -4.95 -20.46 -7.60
CA GLY A 92 -4.26 -21.39 -8.49
C GLY A 92 -2.93 -20.87 -9.06
N GLY A 93 -2.49 -19.66 -8.68
CA GLY A 93 -1.21 -19.08 -9.08
C GLY A 93 -0.01 -19.57 -8.26
N GLY A 94 -0.24 -20.30 -7.16
CA GLY A 94 0.79 -20.87 -6.27
C GLY A 94 1.54 -22.08 -6.85
N GLY A 95 2.05 -21.96 -8.08
CA GLY A 95 2.71 -23.02 -8.83
C GLY A 95 4.24 -22.96 -8.82
N GLY A 96 4.87 -22.93 -7.65
CA GLY A 96 6.33 -23.00 -7.56
C GLY A 96 6.89 -22.95 -6.14
N GLY A 97 7.87 -23.82 -5.84
CA GLY A 97 8.65 -23.81 -4.59
C GLY A 97 9.72 -22.71 -4.56
N GLY A 98 9.35 -21.48 -4.92
CA GLY A 98 10.23 -20.31 -4.90
C GLY A 98 10.26 -19.64 -3.52
N THR A 99 11.23 -18.75 -3.31
CA THR A 99 11.25 -17.88 -2.12
C THR A 99 10.20 -16.77 -2.23
N ALA A 100 9.74 -16.25 -1.08
CA ALA A 100 8.79 -15.12 -1.05
C ALA A 100 9.31 -13.89 -1.81
N ALA A 101 10.63 -13.64 -1.80
CA ALA A 101 11.26 -12.59 -2.59
C ALA A 101 11.17 -12.83 -4.11
N ALA A 102 11.28 -14.08 -4.57
CA ALA A 102 11.13 -14.42 -5.99
C ALA A 102 9.67 -14.31 -6.45
N GLU A 103 8.71 -14.75 -5.63
CA GLU A 103 7.28 -14.50 -5.85
C GLU A 103 7.00 -12.98 -5.92
N PHE A 104 7.48 -12.22 -4.92
CA PHE A 104 7.31 -10.76 -4.86
C PHE A 104 7.89 -10.02 -6.06
N ALA A 105 9.12 -10.33 -6.47
CA ALA A 105 9.75 -9.73 -7.66
C ALA A 105 8.96 -10.02 -8.95
N GLY A 106 8.33 -11.20 -9.07
CA GLY A 106 7.41 -11.51 -10.16
C GLY A 106 6.17 -10.64 -10.16
N ILE A 107 5.51 -10.51 -9.00
CA ILE A 107 4.29 -9.71 -8.83
C ILE A 107 4.55 -8.21 -9.01
N LEU A 108 5.65 -7.69 -8.45
CA LEU A 108 6.07 -6.30 -8.60
C LEU A 108 6.28 -5.92 -10.08
N ARG A 109 6.91 -6.80 -10.86
CA ARG A 109 7.09 -6.62 -12.32
C ARG A 109 5.74 -6.54 -13.05
N VAL A 110 4.79 -7.41 -12.71
CA VAL A 110 3.44 -7.40 -13.32
C VAL A 110 2.68 -6.12 -12.95
N ALA A 111 2.75 -5.69 -11.68
CA ALA A 111 2.07 -4.49 -11.20
C ALA A 111 2.60 -3.21 -11.87
N VAL A 112 3.93 -3.05 -11.89
CA VAL A 112 4.61 -1.92 -12.57
C VAL A 112 4.32 -1.90 -14.08
N ALA A 113 4.33 -3.06 -14.74
CA ALA A 113 4.02 -3.15 -16.17
C ALA A 113 2.56 -2.76 -16.49
N ARG A 114 1.60 -3.13 -15.64
CA ARG A 114 0.19 -2.70 -15.77
C ARG A 114 0.00 -1.22 -15.47
N GLY A 115 0.80 -0.65 -14.55
CA GLY A 115 0.77 0.78 -14.24
C GLY A 115 1.31 1.71 -15.31
N GLN A 116 2.06 1.22 -16.30
CA GLN A 116 2.54 2.01 -17.45
C GLN A 116 3.20 3.36 -17.04
N GLY A 117 3.97 3.35 -15.95
CA GLY A 117 4.63 4.54 -15.40
C GLY A 117 3.72 5.53 -14.66
N ARG A 118 2.43 5.22 -14.46
CA ARG A 118 1.45 6.04 -13.72
C ARG A 118 1.34 5.68 -12.23
N THR A 119 2.19 4.80 -11.71
CA THR A 119 2.21 4.49 -10.27
C THR A 119 2.71 5.72 -9.50
N GLU A 120 1.86 6.21 -8.58
CA GLU A 120 2.07 7.39 -7.74
C GLU A 120 2.38 7.02 -6.29
N SER A 121 1.91 5.85 -5.82
CA SER A 121 2.22 5.35 -4.47
C SER A 121 2.46 3.84 -4.48
N ILE A 122 3.43 3.38 -3.68
CA ILE A 122 3.72 1.95 -3.49
C ILE A 122 4.15 1.62 -2.05
N SER A 123 3.51 0.62 -1.44
CA SER A 123 3.97 0.02 -0.19
C SER A 123 4.69 -1.29 -0.46
N PHE A 124 5.94 -1.38 -0.02
CA PHE A 124 6.74 -2.60 -0.05
C PHE A 124 6.61 -3.39 1.26
N PRO A 125 6.74 -4.72 1.25
CA PRO A 125 6.83 -5.54 2.46
C PRO A 125 8.19 -5.40 3.15
N SER A 126 8.28 -5.83 4.42
CA SER A 126 9.47 -5.71 5.27
C SER A 126 10.73 -6.43 4.78
N PHE A 127 10.62 -7.41 3.87
CA PHE A 127 11.76 -8.10 3.27
C PHE A 127 12.21 -7.50 1.93
N ALA A 128 11.55 -6.46 1.41
CA ALA A 128 11.96 -5.80 0.19
C ALA A 128 13.18 -4.89 0.42
N ASP A 129 14.01 -4.74 -0.60
CA ASP A 129 15.30 -4.05 -0.53
C ASP A 129 15.37 -2.85 -1.51
N GLU A 130 16.52 -2.18 -1.55
CA GLU A 130 16.77 -1.08 -2.50
C GLU A 130 16.77 -1.50 -3.97
N VAL A 131 17.02 -2.78 -4.31
CA VAL A 131 16.92 -3.28 -5.69
C VAL A 131 15.46 -3.27 -6.16
N HIS A 132 14.52 -3.59 -5.27
CA HIS A 132 13.08 -3.49 -5.53
C HIS A 132 12.64 -2.02 -5.66
N LEU A 133 13.14 -1.11 -4.81
CA LEU A 133 12.87 0.33 -4.93
C LEU A 133 13.44 0.90 -6.25
N LEU A 134 14.68 0.56 -6.59
CA LEU A 134 15.36 1.02 -7.81
C LEU A 134 14.65 0.54 -9.08
N PHE A 135 14.22 -0.72 -9.11
CA PHE A 135 13.44 -1.29 -10.21
C PHE A 135 12.17 -0.47 -10.50
N VAL A 136 11.48 -0.02 -9.44
CA VAL A 136 10.29 0.84 -9.55
C VAL A 136 10.68 2.25 -9.98
N ALA A 137 11.70 2.85 -9.37
CA ALA A 137 12.13 4.22 -9.64
C ALA A 137 12.56 4.45 -11.10
N GLU A 138 13.09 3.43 -11.77
CA GLU A 138 13.40 3.43 -13.21
C GLU A 138 12.18 3.38 -14.13
N ARG A 139 11.05 2.86 -13.66
CA ARG A 139 9.87 2.54 -14.49
C ARG A 139 8.66 3.41 -14.15
N CYS A 140 8.63 3.98 -12.95
CA CYS A 140 7.59 4.86 -12.44
C CYS A 140 8.23 6.14 -11.85
N PRO A 141 8.80 7.03 -12.68
CA PRO A 141 9.40 8.30 -12.22
C PRO A 141 8.37 9.26 -11.59
N ASN A 142 7.07 8.96 -11.73
CA ASN A 142 5.94 9.71 -11.19
C ASN A 142 5.55 9.30 -9.75
N VAL A 143 6.29 8.41 -9.10
CA VAL A 143 6.03 8.05 -7.68
C VAL A 143 6.16 9.28 -6.79
N LEU A 144 5.06 9.59 -6.11
CA LEU A 144 4.92 10.67 -5.14
C LEU A 144 5.18 10.18 -3.71
N TYR A 145 4.93 8.90 -3.43
CA TYR A 145 5.11 8.30 -2.10
C TYR A 145 5.56 6.84 -2.19
N PHE A 146 6.42 6.38 -1.30
CA PHE A 146 6.66 4.93 -1.11
C PHE A 146 6.81 4.57 0.37
N SER A 147 6.61 3.29 0.70
CA SER A 147 6.88 2.73 2.04
C SER A 147 7.85 1.56 1.94
N LEU A 148 9.06 1.69 2.49
CA LEU A 148 10.10 0.66 2.51
C LEU A 148 10.59 0.44 3.96
N PRO A 149 9.92 -0.41 4.75
CA PRO A 149 10.15 -0.57 6.19
C PRO A 149 11.21 -1.64 6.51
N ASN A 150 12.27 -1.74 5.68
CA ASN A 150 13.37 -2.69 5.89
C ASN A 150 14.58 -1.92 6.48
N PRO A 151 15.14 -2.33 7.64
CA PRO A 151 16.33 -1.69 8.21
C PRO A 151 17.62 -1.98 7.42
N ARG A 152 17.67 -3.08 6.66
CA ARG A 152 18.88 -3.62 6.00
C ARG A 152 18.97 -3.15 4.54
N ILE A 153 19.24 -1.86 4.36
CA ILE A 153 19.25 -1.19 3.05
C ILE A 153 20.62 -0.60 2.72
N ALA A 154 21.08 -0.78 1.48
CA ALA A 154 22.32 -0.15 1.00
C ALA A 154 22.10 1.34 0.67
N LEU A 155 22.76 2.24 1.44
CA LEU A 155 22.50 3.69 1.41
C LEU A 155 22.79 4.35 0.06
N ASP A 156 23.84 3.92 -0.62
CA ASP A 156 24.28 4.43 -1.93
C ASP A 156 23.24 4.10 -3.03
N ARG A 157 22.77 2.85 -3.02
CA ARG A 157 21.76 2.31 -3.94
C ARG A 157 20.36 2.84 -3.65
N PHE A 158 20.03 3.07 -2.38
CA PHE A 158 18.84 3.82 -1.98
C PHE A 158 18.89 5.26 -2.52
N CYS A 159 20.02 5.96 -2.35
CA CYS A 159 20.21 7.29 -2.92
C CYS A 159 20.15 7.30 -4.46
N GLU A 160 20.65 6.25 -5.15
CA GLU A 160 20.47 6.10 -6.60
C GLU A 160 18.99 6.04 -7.00
N ALA A 161 18.17 5.33 -6.23
CA ALA A 161 16.72 5.23 -6.47
C ALA A 161 16.00 6.56 -6.21
N ILE A 162 16.27 7.22 -5.07
CA ILE A 162 15.78 8.56 -4.76
C ILE A 162 16.20 9.58 -5.84
N GLY A 163 17.41 9.43 -6.37
CA GLY A 163 17.94 10.21 -7.49
C GLY A 163 17.06 10.18 -8.74
N LYS A 164 16.29 9.10 -8.97
CA LYS A 164 15.37 8.95 -10.10
C LYS A 164 13.96 9.50 -9.80
N LEU A 165 13.54 9.56 -8.52
CA LEU A 165 12.19 9.99 -8.09
C LEU A 165 12.06 11.52 -7.88
N LYS A 166 12.09 12.28 -8.98
CA LYS A 166 12.04 13.77 -8.91
C LYS A 166 10.72 14.36 -8.43
N LEU A 167 9.61 13.63 -8.51
CA LEU A 167 8.28 14.08 -8.05
C LEU A 167 7.93 13.63 -6.62
N LEU A 168 8.86 12.95 -5.92
CA LEU A 168 8.64 12.44 -4.56
C LEU A 168 8.20 13.56 -3.59
N LYS A 169 7.06 13.34 -2.95
CA LYS A 169 6.48 14.17 -1.89
C LYS A 169 6.73 13.59 -0.50
N GLY A 170 6.89 12.29 -0.38
CA GLY A 170 7.20 11.68 0.89
C GLY A 170 7.60 10.22 0.85
N MET A 171 7.93 9.66 2.01
CA MET A 171 8.26 8.26 2.17
C MET A 171 7.91 7.76 3.58
N ALA A 172 7.69 6.45 3.72
CA ALA A 172 7.88 5.72 4.97
C ALA A 172 9.16 4.88 4.87
N VAL A 173 10.04 4.98 5.86
CA VAL A 173 11.32 4.25 5.91
C VAL A 173 11.66 3.85 7.34
N ASP A 174 12.59 2.91 7.47
CA ASP A 174 13.23 2.57 8.74
C ASP A 174 14.11 3.71 9.30
N GLU A 175 14.32 3.74 10.61
CA GLU A 175 15.23 4.69 11.29
C GLU A 175 16.67 4.64 10.77
N SER A 176 17.14 3.49 10.27
CA SER A 176 18.48 3.32 9.68
C SER A 176 18.74 4.23 8.47
N LEU A 177 17.68 4.69 7.79
CA LEU A 177 17.74 5.60 6.64
C LEU A 177 17.69 7.08 7.03
N ILE A 178 17.50 7.43 8.31
CA ILE A 178 17.39 8.82 8.79
C ILE A 178 18.78 9.42 9.07
N THR A 179 19.68 9.36 8.08
CA THR A 179 21.08 9.78 8.21
C THR A 179 21.34 11.18 7.63
N ASN A 180 22.46 11.79 8.02
CA ASN A 180 22.91 13.09 7.47
C ASN A 180 23.12 13.05 5.95
N GLU A 181 23.52 11.90 5.41
CA GLU A 181 23.77 11.69 3.98
C GLU A 181 22.46 11.54 3.20
N VAL A 182 21.59 10.62 3.63
CA VAL A 182 20.33 10.30 2.95
C VAL A 182 19.39 11.50 2.96
N LEU A 183 19.21 12.19 4.10
CA LEU A 183 18.32 13.36 4.13
C LEU A 183 18.88 14.56 3.35
N LEU A 184 20.20 14.72 3.26
CA LEU A 184 20.82 15.71 2.38
C LEU A 184 20.59 15.36 0.90
N HIS A 185 20.69 14.08 0.54
CA HIS A 185 20.39 13.62 -0.83
C HIS A 185 18.92 13.90 -1.20
N ILE A 186 17.98 13.59 -0.31
CA ILE A 186 16.54 13.89 -0.49
C ILE A 186 16.30 15.40 -0.66
N LYS A 187 16.86 16.24 0.22
CA LYS A 187 16.80 17.72 0.13
C LYS A 187 17.31 18.24 -1.22
N ASN A 188 18.31 17.58 -1.79
CA ASN A 188 18.90 17.93 -3.07
C ASN A 188 18.05 17.44 -4.26
N CYS A 189 17.52 16.22 -4.22
CA CYS A 189 16.82 15.58 -5.35
C CYS A 189 15.30 15.82 -5.41
N CYS A 190 14.62 15.96 -4.28
CA CYS A 190 13.15 15.89 -4.19
C CYS A 190 12.57 17.21 -3.65
N LYS A 191 12.37 18.21 -4.54
CA LYS A 191 11.99 19.58 -4.13
C LYS A 191 10.58 19.74 -3.57
N ASN A 192 9.72 18.72 -3.74
CA ASN A 192 8.36 18.69 -3.19
C ASN A 192 8.25 17.83 -1.91
N PHE A 193 9.37 17.34 -1.38
CA PHE A 193 9.38 16.47 -0.21
C PHE A 193 8.85 17.22 1.03
N SER A 194 7.78 16.68 1.61
CA SER A 194 7.00 17.31 2.69
C SER A 194 6.30 16.31 3.61
N GLU A 195 6.35 15.00 3.34
CA GLU A 195 5.76 13.95 4.20
C GLU A 195 6.80 12.87 4.56
N LEU A 196 6.94 12.53 5.84
CA LEU A 196 7.85 11.48 6.31
C LEU A 196 7.14 10.61 7.35
N ARG A 197 7.18 9.29 7.18
CA ARG A 197 6.92 8.32 8.23
C ARG A 197 8.22 7.60 8.58
N ILE A 198 8.44 7.33 9.87
CA ILE A 198 9.60 6.60 10.37
C ILE A 198 9.10 5.36 11.10
N CYS A 199 9.52 4.19 10.63
CA CYS A 199 9.47 2.94 11.38
C CYS A 199 10.70 2.92 12.30
N ALA A 200 10.50 2.97 13.62
CA ALA A 200 11.57 3.17 14.59
C ALA A 200 11.24 2.46 15.90
N GLU A 201 12.23 1.81 16.52
CA GLU A 201 12.07 1.32 17.90
C GLU A 201 12.09 2.50 18.88
N SER A 202 12.99 3.47 18.67
CA SER A 202 13.06 4.66 19.51
C SER A 202 13.60 5.91 18.80
N VAL A 203 13.04 7.07 19.12
CA VAL A 203 13.48 8.35 18.53
C VAL A 203 14.06 9.29 19.60
N ASN A 204 15.39 9.46 19.49
CA ASN A 204 16.22 10.33 20.30
C ASN A 204 16.32 11.76 19.71
N ARG A 205 17.02 12.64 20.42
CA ARG A 205 17.21 14.04 20.01
C ARG A 205 18.05 14.15 18.75
N GLU A 206 18.95 13.21 18.52
CA GLU A 206 19.95 13.20 17.48
C GLU A 206 19.28 12.98 16.12
N ILE A 207 18.41 11.96 16.03
CA ILE A 207 17.52 11.70 14.88
C ILE A 207 16.62 12.92 14.62
N ALA A 208 15.95 13.45 15.65
CA ALA A 208 15.12 14.65 15.55
C ALA A 208 15.88 15.87 14.99
N SER A 209 17.13 16.07 15.43
CA SER A 209 18.00 17.17 14.98
C SER A 209 18.42 17.01 13.52
N VAL A 210 18.68 15.78 13.07
CA VAL A 210 18.99 15.46 11.67
C VAL A 210 17.78 15.76 10.78
N ILE A 211 16.56 15.36 11.19
CA ILE A 211 15.32 15.68 10.46
C ILE A 211 15.16 17.20 10.29
N CYS A 212 15.24 17.98 11.37
CA CYS A 212 15.07 19.45 11.31
C CYS A 212 16.12 20.14 10.43
N LYS A 213 17.38 19.69 10.48
CA LYS A 213 18.51 20.25 9.71
C LYS A 213 18.34 20.08 8.18
N TYR A 214 17.78 18.96 7.74
CA TYR A 214 17.68 18.65 6.31
C TYR A 214 16.28 18.82 5.73
N LEU A 215 15.22 18.63 6.50
CA LEU A 215 13.82 18.67 6.06
C LEU A 215 12.97 19.76 6.78
N PRO A 216 13.40 21.03 6.89
CA PRO A 216 12.67 22.05 7.66
C PRO A 216 11.29 22.41 7.11
N ASN A 217 11.02 22.10 5.83
CA ASN A 217 9.73 22.32 5.17
C ASN A 217 8.76 21.12 5.31
N LEU A 218 9.04 20.18 6.21
CA LEU A 218 8.20 19.00 6.42
C LEU A 218 6.84 19.41 6.99
N LYS A 219 5.76 18.97 6.33
CA LYS A 219 4.36 19.24 6.68
C LYS A 219 3.69 18.10 7.42
N LYS A 220 4.12 16.87 7.15
CA LYS A 220 3.63 15.65 7.78
C LYS A 220 4.78 14.82 8.35
N LEU A 221 4.72 14.52 9.64
CA LEU A 221 5.63 13.58 10.30
C LEU A 221 4.81 12.52 11.03
N GLU A 222 5.14 11.25 10.81
CA GLU A 222 4.53 10.11 11.51
C GLU A 222 5.63 9.24 12.12
N ILE A 223 5.58 9.01 13.42
CA ILE A 223 6.50 8.16 14.19
C ILE A 223 5.65 7.28 15.12
N THR A 224 4.74 6.53 14.51
CA THR A 224 3.75 5.69 15.21
C THR A 224 4.38 4.44 15.78
N ASN A 225 3.88 3.97 16.93
CA ASN A 225 4.34 2.74 17.61
C ASN A 225 5.86 2.75 17.92
N SER A 226 6.39 3.89 18.37
CA SER A 226 7.82 4.08 18.67
C SER A 226 8.03 4.76 20.03
N VAL A 227 9.16 4.51 20.70
CA VAL A 227 9.51 5.18 21.96
C VAL A 227 10.18 6.52 21.66
N ILE A 228 9.39 7.60 21.58
CA ILE A 228 9.91 8.95 21.34
C ILE A 228 10.22 9.71 22.63
N SER A 229 11.45 10.22 22.72
CA SER A 229 11.93 10.98 23.88
C SER A 229 11.37 12.42 23.93
N LYS A 230 11.15 12.99 25.13
CA LYS A 230 10.59 14.36 25.30
C LYS A 230 11.42 15.41 24.57
N GLN A 231 12.74 15.24 24.61
CA GLN A 231 13.66 16.13 23.93
C GLN A 231 13.58 16.01 22.40
N ALA A 232 13.31 14.82 21.85
CA ALA A 232 13.02 14.67 20.42
C ALA A 232 11.71 15.36 20.01
N ILE A 233 10.61 15.15 20.75
CA ILE A 233 9.32 15.81 20.48
C ILE A 233 9.50 17.34 20.46
N ILE A 234 10.14 17.91 21.48
CA ILE A 234 10.38 19.36 21.57
C ILE A 234 11.27 19.85 20.42
N THR A 235 12.34 19.12 20.09
CA THR A 235 13.23 19.48 18.97
C THR A 235 12.52 19.45 17.61
N LEU A 236 11.61 18.50 17.37
CA LEU A 236 10.79 18.44 16.16
C LEU A 236 9.76 19.59 16.11
N LEU A 237 9.05 19.84 17.22
CA LEU A 237 8.05 20.91 17.31
C LEU A 237 8.65 22.31 17.14
N ASP A 238 9.87 22.53 17.63
CA ASP A 238 10.58 23.81 17.52
C ASP A 238 11.33 23.96 16.18
N GLY A 239 11.80 22.86 15.58
CA GLY A 239 12.62 22.88 14.36
C GLY A 239 11.85 22.75 13.04
N LEU A 240 10.59 22.31 13.06
CA LEU A 240 9.76 22.09 11.87
C LEU A 240 8.58 23.09 11.82
N GLU A 241 8.87 24.37 11.57
CA GLU A 241 7.88 25.46 11.58
C GLU A 241 6.65 25.20 10.69
N GLN A 242 6.85 24.54 9.55
CA GLN A 242 5.79 24.23 8.57
C GLN A 242 5.04 22.90 8.85
N LEU A 243 5.35 22.21 9.95
CA LEU A 243 4.66 20.98 10.32
C LEU A 243 3.18 21.29 10.59
N GLU A 244 2.29 20.58 9.89
CA GLU A 244 0.83 20.72 10.02
C GLU A 244 0.21 19.48 10.70
N HIS A 245 0.81 18.31 10.49
CA HIS A 245 0.37 17.03 11.04
C HIS A 245 1.55 16.29 11.67
N PHE A 246 1.41 15.93 12.95
CA PHE A 246 2.36 15.10 13.68
C PHE A 246 1.61 13.91 14.29
N ASP A 247 2.06 12.69 14.02
CA ASP A 247 1.54 11.48 14.65
C ASP A 247 2.67 10.78 15.41
N ILE A 248 2.45 10.52 16.69
CA ILE A 248 3.31 9.73 17.59
C ILE A 248 2.48 8.70 18.38
N SER A 249 1.26 8.39 17.92
CA SER A 249 0.34 7.43 18.54
C SER A 249 0.91 6.00 18.56
N GLY A 250 0.53 5.21 19.58
CA GLY A 250 1.02 3.83 19.73
C GLY A 250 1.24 3.44 21.18
N TYR A 251 2.50 3.28 21.59
CA TYR A 251 2.87 2.94 22.96
C TYR A 251 2.53 4.06 23.96
N ARG A 252 2.69 3.81 25.28
CA ARG A 252 2.27 4.76 26.32
C ARG A 252 3.10 6.04 26.29
N ASN A 253 2.49 7.14 25.88
CA ASN A 253 3.14 8.43 25.71
C ASN A 253 3.18 9.27 26.99
N SER A 254 3.75 8.71 28.08
CA SER A 254 4.03 9.42 29.34
C SER A 254 4.97 10.64 29.18
N THR A 255 5.59 10.75 28.00
CA THR A 255 6.40 11.87 27.51
C THR A 255 5.62 13.18 27.33
N ILE A 256 4.30 13.13 27.12
CA ILE A 256 3.45 14.30 26.88
C ILE A 256 3.27 15.11 28.16
N THR A 257 3.36 16.44 28.04
CA THR A 257 3.25 17.40 29.15
C THR A 257 2.77 18.75 28.59
N ASP A 258 2.27 19.65 29.43
CA ASP A 258 1.69 20.93 29.00
C ASP A 258 2.57 21.76 28.05
N LEU A 259 3.89 21.71 28.23
CA LEU A 259 4.86 22.36 27.33
C LEU A 259 4.85 21.77 25.90
N VAL A 260 4.65 20.45 25.78
CA VAL A 260 4.50 19.75 24.49
C VAL A 260 3.15 20.11 23.87
N LEU A 261 2.08 20.10 24.67
CA LEU A 261 0.73 20.49 24.23
C LEU A 261 0.72 21.94 23.70
N GLN A 262 1.33 22.86 24.45
CA GLN A 262 1.47 24.27 24.08
C GLN A 262 2.24 24.44 22.77
N LYS A 263 3.41 23.79 22.62
CA LYS A 263 4.23 23.87 21.40
C LYS A 263 3.52 23.27 20.19
N ALA A 264 2.70 22.24 20.39
CA ALA A 264 1.97 21.57 19.33
C ALA A 264 0.59 22.19 19.01
N SER A 265 0.11 23.15 19.80
CA SER A 265 -1.17 23.86 19.55
C SER A 265 -1.25 24.57 18.18
N ARG A 266 -0.10 24.78 17.52
CA ARG A 266 0.01 25.29 16.14
C ARG A 266 -0.27 24.25 15.04
N LEU A 267 -0.29 22.96 15.37
CA LEU A 267 -0.53 21.88 14.42
C LEU A 267 -2.02 21.80 14.08
N LYS A 268 -2.36 21.42 12.84
CA LYS A 268 -3.74 21.13 12.43
C LYS A 268 -4.20 19.77 12.95
N VAL A 269 -3.26 18.83 13.09
CA VAL A 269 -3.47 17.50 13.66
C VAL A 269 -2.25 17.14 14.50
N PHE A 270 -2.47 16.76 15.75
CA PHE A 270 -1.46 16.13 16.59
C PHE A 270 -2.10 14.88 17.21
N LEU A 271 -1.52 13.71 16.96
CA LEU A 271 -1.98 12.44 17.51
C LEU A 271 -0.91 11.90 18.46
N TRP A 272 -1.24 11.77 19.74
CA TRP A 272 -0.35 11.20 20.76
C TRP A 272 -0.97 10.02 21.51
N ASP A 273 -2.27 9.75 21.33
CA ASP A 273 -3.01 8.84 22.21
C ASP A 273 -2.46 7.41 22.10
N SER A 274 -2.40 6.71 23.24
CA SER A 274 -1.87 5.36 23.24
C SER A 274 -2.92 4.38 22.70
N LYS A 275 -2.52 3.57 21.72
CA LYS A 275 -3.31 2.46 21.21
C LYS A 275 -3.54 1.37 22.26
N LEU A 276 -2.74 1.33 23.31
CA LEU A 276 -2.98 0.52 24.51
C LEU A 276 -4.16 1.08 25.34
N GLU A 277 -4.25 2.40 25.48
CA GLU A 277 -5.29 3.09 26.26
C GLU A 277 -6.62 3.15 25.49
N LEU A 278 -6.57 3.09 24.16
CA LEU A 278 -7.72 2.91 23.26
C LEU A 278 -8.11 1.43 23.03
N GLY A 279 -7.37 0.47 23.61
CA GLY A 279 -7.64 -0.97 23.48
C GLY A 279 -7.42 -1.57 22.08
N GLU A 280 -6.74 -0.85 21.17
CA GLU A 280 -6.34 -1.34 19.84
C GLU A 280 -5.11 -2.26 19.89
N LEU A 281 -4.23 -2.03 20.87
CA LEU A 281 -3.13 -2.92 21.26
C LEU A 281 -3.42 -3.45 22.67
N MET A 282 -3.08 -4.70 22.94
CA MET A 282 -3.25 -5.32 24.26
C MET A 282 -2.04 -6.21 24.57
N ASP A 283 -1.53 -6.09 25.79
CA ASP A 283 -0.26 -6.71 26.20
C ASP A 283 -0.46 -8.21 26.51
N CYS A 284 -0.05 -9.06 25.56
CA CYS A 284 -0.14 -10.51 25.65
C CYS A 284 0.98 -11.05 26.55
N SER A 285 0.75 -11.04 27.86
CA SER A 285 1.69 -11.56 28.88
C SER A 285 1.90 -13.09 28.87
N HIS A 286 1.57 -13.76 27.75
CA HIS A 286 1.70 -15.20 27.50
C HIS A 286 2.32 -15.52 26.11
N CYS A 287 2.73 -14.52 25.31
CA CYS A 287 3.37 -14.76 24.02
C CYS A 287 4.61 -13.88 23.80
N GLU A 288 5.80 -14.47 23.91
CA GLU A 288 7.08 -13.74 24.00
C GLU A 288 7.62 -13.17 22.67
N ASP A 289 7.07 -13.57 21.51
CA ASP A 289 7.63 -13.28 20.17
C ASP A 289 6.77 -12.38 19.25
N ASP A 290 5.52 -12.04 19.60
CA ASP A 290 4.51 -11.55 18.63
C ASP A 290 4.46 -10.01 18.43
N LEU A 291 5.56 -9.29 18.75
CA LEU A 291 5.66 -7.82 18.54
C LEU A 291 6.00 -7.41 17.10
N VAL A 292 6.46 -8.35 16.27
CA VAL A 292 7.01 -8.06 14.92
C VAL A 292 5.92 -8.00 13.84
N LEU A 293 4.74 -8.56 14.09
CA LEU A 293 3.63 -8.62 13.12
C LEU A 293 2.44 -7.80 13.61
N GLN A 294 1.89 -6.95 12.74
CA GLN A 294 0.80 -6.01 13.07
C GLN A 294 -0.58 -6.71 13.15
N ARG A 295 -0.72 -7.71 14.03
CA ARG A 295 -1.95 -8.48 14.26
C ARG A 295 -2.10 -8.81 15.75
N PRO A 296 -3.30 -8.73 16.35
CA PRO A 296 -3.54 -9.35 17.64
C PRO A 296 -3.31 -10.86 17.55
N CYS A 297 -2.60 -11.43 18.53
CA CYS A 297 -2.38 -12.87 18.61
C CYS A 297 -3.71 -13.63 18.89
N GLU A 298 -3.70 -14.93 18.65
CA GLU A 298 -4.91 -15.77 18.77
C GLU A 298 -5.47 -15.81 20.21
N CYS A 299 -4.63 -15.58 21.23
CA CYS A 299 -5.04 -15.44 22.62
C CYS A 299 -5.96 -14.21 22.83
N VAL A 300 -5.58 -13.05 22.28
CA VAL A 300 -6.35 -11.79 22.40
C VAL A 300 -7.66 -11.86 21.61
N LEU A 301 -7.68 -12.57 20.47
CA LEU A 301 -8.91 -12.83 19.72
C LEU A 301 -9.88 -13.72 20.51
N ASN A 302 -9.39 -14.79 21.14
CA ASN A 302 -10.23 -15.64 21.99
C ASN A 302 -10.74 -14.91 23.24
N GLN A 303 -9.92 -14.08 23.88
CA GLN A 303 -10.37 -13.26 25.01
C GLN A 303 -11.53 -12.32 24.61
N ARG A 304 -11.40 -11.59 23.51
CA ARG A 304 -12.48 -10.71 23.01
C ARG A 304 -13.76 -11.47 22.66
N VAL A 305 -13.67 -12.71 22.17
CA VAL A 305 -14.85 -13.56 21.94
C VAL A 305 -15.51 -13.94 23.26
N MET A 306 -14.75 -14.26 24.31
CA MET A 306 -15.30 -14.59 25.63
C MET A 306 -15.90 -13.38 26.34
N GLU A 307 -15.26 -12.20 26.24
CA GLU A 307 -15.79 -10.93 26.75
C GLU A 307 -17.11 -10.56 26.05
N TRP A 308 -17.15 -10.63 24.71
CA TRP A 308 -18.38 -10.36 23.96
C TRP A 308 -19.51 -11.36 24.26
N LEU A 309 -19.19 -12.64 24.48
CA LEU A 309 -20.17 -13.64 24.90
C LEU A 309 -20.70 -13.37 26.33
N ALA A 310 -19.90 -12.77 27.21
CA ALA A 310 -20.32 -12.38 28.57
C ALA A 310 -21.12 -11.07 28.62
N GLU A 311 -20.96 -10.17 27.64
CA GLU A 311 -21.83 -8.98 27.48
C GLU A 311 -23.22 -9.32 26.89
N VAL A 312 -23.37 -10.52 26.29
CA VAL A 312 -24.58 -10.97 25.59
C VAL A 312 -25.34 -12.06 26.38
N SER A 313 -24.87 -12.44 27.57
CA SER A 313 -25.45 -13.47 28.46
C SER A 313 -26.18 -12.91 29.68
#